data_AF-A0A967GYV0-F1
#
_entry.id   AF-A0A967GYV0-F1
#
_cell.length_a   1.000
_cell.length_b   1.000
_cell.length_c   1.000
_cell.angle_alpha   90.00
_cell.angle_beta   90.00
_cell.angle_gamma   90.00
#
_symmetry.space_group_name_H-M   'P 1'
#
loop_
_entity.id
_entity.type
_entity.pdbx_description
1 polymer ?
#
loop_
_entity_poly.entity_id
_entity_poly.type
_entity_poly.pdbx_seq_one_letter_code
_entity_poly.pdbx_strand_id
1 'polypeptide(L)'
;MAQTFAATGQNDVDLPIGNVIRGVLLWGTTSYAGAAPAPTWGQVEVLRDNQHIFYSASDWEVGRGIHGLLGRPFPPCFTHIHSVNAAGAGREDCEDPEVGLSHDAYYLLLPFDVDGSDNYSLETAGAGRVNVRATAEGAEAVRALPIERRVPAGTYLE
;
A
#
# COMPACT_ATOMS: atom_id res chain seq x y z
N MET A 1 -5.70 -13.29 -2.07
CA MET A 1 -5.87 -12.68 -0.73
C MET A 1 -6.80 -11.49 -0.86
N ALA A 2 -8.09 -11.78 -0.90
CA ALA A 2 -9.15 -10.78 -1.03
C ALA A 2 -10.22 -11.15 -0.01
N GLN A 3 -10.75 -10.17 0.71
CA GLN A 3 -11.84 -10.37 1.65
C GLN A 3 -12.62 -9.06 1.84
N THR A 4 -13.69 -9.11 2.62
CA THR A 4 -14.44 -7.94 3.06
C THR A 4 -14.18 -7.72 4.53
N PHE A 5 -13.77 -6.51 4.90
CA PHE A 5 -13.63 -6.14 6.30
C PHE A 5 -14.99 -6.05 6.99
N ALA A 6 -15.02 -6.42 8.27
CA ALA A 6 -16.13 -6.07 9.13
C ALA A 6 -16.08 -4.57 9.45
N ALA A 7 -17.22 -3.89 9.53
CA ALA A 7 -17.30 -2.44 9.78
C ALA A 7 -16.66 -1.97 11.11
N THR A 8 -16.34 -2.89 12.03
CA THR A 8 -15.74 -2.58 13.32
C THR A 8 -14.73 -3.65 13.71
N GLY A 9 -13.71 -3.25 14.47
CA GLY A 9 -12.70 -4.14 15.02
C GLY A 9 -11.46 -4.32 14.15
N GLN A 10 -10.63 -5.28 14.53
CA GLN A 10 -9.39 -5.63 13.85
C GLN A 10 -9.66 -6.74 12.82
N ASN A 11 -9.16 -6.55 11.61
CA ASN A 11 -9.30 -7.49 10.51
C ASN A 11 -7.91 -7.97 10.09
N ASP A 12 -7.72 -9.28 9.95
CA ASP A 12 -6.45 -9.86 9.54
C ASP A 12 -6.52 -10.33 8.08
N VAL A 13 -5.56 -9.91 7.25
CA VAL A 13 -5.32 -10.44 5.90
C VAL A 13 -4.04 -11.27 5.91
N ASP A 14 -4.19 -12.58 5.82
CA ASP A 14 -3.05 -13.50 5.78
C ASP A 14 -2.21 -13.27 4.52
N LEU A 15 -0.89 -13.28 4.70
CA LEU A 15 0.12 -13.21 3.65
C LEU A 15 0.68 -14.62 3.36
N PRO A 16 1.18 -14.87 2.15
CA PRO A 16 1.77 -16.16 1.81
C PRO A 16 3.03 -16.42 2.62
N ILE A 17 3.27 -17.69 2.91
CA ILE A 17 4.43 -18.19 3.63
C ILE A 17 5.31 -18.97 2.66
N GLY A 18 6.62 -18.79 2.78
CA GLY A 18 7.64 -19.55 2.06
C GLY A 18 8.63 -18.65 1.30
N ASN A 19 8.13 -17.62 0.61
CA ASN A 19 8.97 -16.67 -0.11
C ASN A 19 9.31 -15.45 0.76
N VAL A 20 10.44 -14.82 0.44
CA VAL A 20 10.82 -13.52 1.01
C VAL A 20 9.87 -12.45 0.46
N ILE A 21 9.28 -11.64 1.33
CA ILE A 21 8.40 -10.52 0.96
C ILE A 21 9.17 -9.20 1.09
N ARG A 22 9.28 -8.44 -0.01
CA ARG A 22 9.95 -7.12 -0.03
C ARG A 22 9.02 -5.95 0.31
N GLY A 23 7.73 -6.19 0.23
CA GLY A 23 6.70 -5.22 0.56
C GLY A 23 5.32 -5.78 0.24
N VAL A 24 4.29 -5.03 0.62
CA VAL A 24 2.90 -5.40 0.38
C VAL A 24 2.15 -4.21 -0.20
N LEU A 25 1.50 -4.40 -1.33
CA LEU A 25 0.57 -3.45 -1.92
C LEU A 25 -0.85 -3.75 -1.43
N LEU A 26 -1.38 -2.86 -0.62
CA LEU A 26 -2.75 -2.91 -0.12
C LEU A 26 -3.67 -2.19 -1.10
N TRP A 27 -4.86 -2.75 -1.28
CA TRP A 27 -5.93 -2.15 -2.08
C TRP A 27 -7.24 -2.15 -1.28
N GLY A 28 -8.00 -1.07 -1.38
CA GLY A 28 -9.34 -0.93 -0.80
C GLY A 28 -10.32 -0.25 -1.77
N THR A 29 -11.61 -0.31 -1.46
CA THR A 29 -12.65 0.32 -2.29
C THR A 29 -12.85 1.81 -2.02
N THR A 30 -12.36 2.31 -0.88
CA THR A 30 -12.48 3.71 -0.46
C THR A 30 -11.09 4.27 -0.18
N SER A 31 -10.80 5.38 -0.85
CA SER A 31 -9.55 6.11 -0.76
C SER A 31 -9.57 7.13 0.38
N TYR A 32 -8.40 7.71 0.66
CA TYR A 32 -8.25 8.83 1.58
C TYR A 32 -8.61 10.15 0.86
N ALA A 33 -9.89 10.54 0.93
CA ALA A 33 -10.40 11.76 0.29
C ALA A 33 -11.42 12.50 1.17
N GLY A 34 -11.54 13.82 0.96
CA GLY A 34 -12.46 14.68 1.70
C GLY A 34 -11.89 15.26 3.00
N ALA A 35 -12.70 16.07 3.69
CA ALA A 35 -12.29 16.75 4.93
C ALA A 35 -12.30 15.85 6.18
N ALA A 36 -13.02 14.72 6.10
CA ALA A 36 -13.06 13.67 7.11
C ALA A 36 -12.87 12.31 6.41
N PRO A 37 -11.63 12.00 5.99
CA PRO A 37 -11.34 10.82 5.20
C PRO A 37 -11.51 9.54 6.03
N ALA A 38 -12.13 8.54 5.42
CA ALA A 38 -12.38 7.22 6.00
C ALA A 38 -11.92 6.13 5.01
N PRO A 39 -10.59 5.98 4.82
CA PRO A 39 -10.06 5.00 3.87
C PRO A 39 -10.42 3.57 4.31
N THR A 40 -10.56 2.64 3.36
CA THR A 40 -10.86 1.24 3.68
C THR A 40 -9.88 0.64 4.70
N TRP A 41 -8.61 1.00 4.56
CA TRP A 41 -7.54 0.61 5.47
C TRP A 41 -7.31 1.75 6.47
N GLY A 42 -7.71 1.53 7.72
CA GLY A 42 -7.45 2.45 8.83
C GLY A 42 -6.01 2.33 9.35
N GLN A 43 -5.84 2.00 10.62
CA GLN A 43 -4.53 1.70 11.19
C GLN A 43 -4.08 0.32 10.75
N VAL A 44 -2.87 0.22 10.21
CA VAL A 44 -2.29 -1.01 9.67
C VAL A 44 -1.08 -1.47 10.49
N GLU A 45 -1.01 -2.77 10.72
CA GLU A 45 0.08 -3.46 11.40
C GLU A 45 0.54 -4.65 10.55
N VAL A 46 1.82 -4.97 10.59
CA VAL A 46 2.35 -6.20 9.98
C VAL A 46 2.82 -7.11 11.09
N LEU A 47 2.32 -8.34 11.07
CA LEU A 47 2.56 -9.32 12.13
C LEU A 47 3.20 -10.57 11.56
N ARG A 48 4.21 -11.07 12.27
CA ARG A 48 4.77 -12.42 12.10
C ARG A 48 4.63 -13.14 13.44
N ASP A 49 3.94 -14.26 13.45
CA ASP A 49 3.68 -15.05 14.66
C ASP A 49 3.09 -14.21 15.80
N ASN A 50 2.17 -13.30 15.42
CA ASN A 50 1.52 -12.34 16.31
C ASN A 50 2.48 -11.34 17.01
N GLN A 51 3.70 -11.18 16.49
CA GLN A 51 4.63 -10.12 16.87
C GLN A 51 4.68 -9.05 15.79
N HIS A 52 4.66 -7.77 16.19
CA HIS A 52 4.70 -6.64 15.27
C HIS A 52 6.08 -6.57 14.62
N ILE A 53 6.10 -6.38 13.30
CA ILE A 53 7.32 -6.21 12.52
C ILE A 53 7.13 -5.07 11.51
N PHE A 54 8.11 -4.18 11.40
CA PHE A 54 8.12 -2.97 10.55
C PHE A 54 7.05 -1.92 10.90
N TYR A 55 5.77 -2.28 10.87
CA TYR A 55 4.62 -1.39 11.06
C TYR A 55 3.78 -1.88 12.24
N SER A 56 3.65 -1.05 13.28
CA SER A 56 2.94 -1.42 14.51
C SER A 56 1.56 -0.78 14.67
N ALA A 57 1.32 0.38 14.04
CA ALA A 57 0.05 1.11 14.01
C ALA A 57 0.18 2.29 13.04
N SER A 58 0.38 2.01 11.75
CA SER A 58 0.57 3.06 10.74
C SER A 58 -0.75 3.38 10.05
N ASP A 59 -1.10 4.65 10.00
CA ASP A 59 -2.25 5.13 9.25
C ASP A 59 -1.93 5.30 7.75
N TRP A 60 -3.00 5.56 6.99
CA TRP A 60 -2.93 5.75 5.54
C TRP A 60 -2.01 6.91 5.13
N GLU A 61 -2.05 8.03 5.87
CA GLU A 61 -1.30 9.24 5.55
C GLU A 61 0.20 9.00 5.67
N VAL A 62 0.63 8.39 6.79
CA VAL A 62 2.02 8.02 7.05
C VAL A 62 2.50 7.02 6.01
N GLY A 63 1.70 6.00 5.71
CA GLY A 63 2.07 4.98 4.73
C GLY A 63 2.19 5.54 3.29
N ARG A 64 1.48 6.61 2.94
CA ARG A 64 1.74 7.33 1.68
C ARG A 64 2.94 8.27 1.78
N GLY A 65 3.09 8.97 2.90
CA GLY A 65 4.18 9.93 3.13
C GLY A 65 5.57 9.30 3.11
N ILE A 66 5.69 8.04 3.56
CA ILE A 66 6.99 7.33 3.64
C ILE A 66 7.69 7.29 2.28
N HIS A 67 6.97 7.13 1.18
CA HIS A 67 7.58 7.04 -0.15
C HIS A 67 8.25 8.34 -0.56
N GLY A 68 7.64 9.48 -0.24
CA GLY A 68 8.27 10.79 -0.42
C GLY A 68 9.58 10.92 0.35
N LEU A 69 9.64 10.37 1.58
CA LEU A 69 10.88 10.33 2.38
C LEU A 69 11.94 9.40 1.78
N LEU A 70 11.53 8.36 1.04
CA LEU A 70 12.44 7.46 0.32
C LEU A 70 12.93 8.04 -1.02
N GLY A 71 12.57 9.28 -1.36
CA GLY A 71 12.86 9.88 -2.66
C GLY A 71 12.13 9.17 -3.81
N ARG A 72 11.11 8.37 -3.51
CA ARG A 72 10.29 7.65 -4.48
C ARG A 72 8.93 8.36 -4.53
N PRO A 73 8.64 9.18 -5.55
CA PRO A 73 7.32 9.79 -5.65
C PRO A 73 6.27 8.68 -5.76
N PHE A 74 5.51 8.45 -4.69
CA PHE A 74 4.39 7.51 -4.67
C PHE A 74 3.16 8.17 -4.00
N PRO A 75 2.03 8.22 -4.72
CA PRO A 75 1.95 7.96 -6.16
C PRO A 75 2.75 9.00 -6.97
N PRO A 76 3.12 8.70 -8.23
CA PRO A 76 3.42 9.77 -9.17
C PRO A 76 2.22 10.71 -9.15
N CYS A 77 2.43 12.02 -9.01
CA CYS A 77 1.34 12.99 -9.05
C CYS A 77 0.67 12.95 -10.45
N PHE A 78 -0.28 12.03 -10.65
CA PHE A 78 -1.13 11.95 -11.83
C PHE A 78 -2.39 12.81 -11.66
N THR A 79 -2.54 13.45 -10.50
CA THR A 79 -3.61 14.40 -10.20
C THR A 79 -3.35 15.79 -10.76
N HIS A 80 -2.20 16.00 -11.41
CA HIS A 80 -1.88 17.21 -12.15
C HIS A 80 -1.70 16.86 -13.62
N ILE A 81 -2.78 16.94 -14.40
CA ILE A 81 -2.75 16.74 -15.84
C ILE A 81 -2.98 18.08 -16.50
N HIS A 82 -2.07 18.48 -17.40
CA HIS A 82 -2.32 19.57 -18.33
C HIS A 82 -2.91 18.97 -19.61
N SER A 83 -4.23 19.01 -19.77
CA SER A 83 -4.86 18.70 -21.06
C SER A 83 -5.32 19.98 -21.73
N VAL A 84 -4.79 20.26 -22.92
CA VAL A 84 -5.16 21.42 -23.74
C VAL A 84 -6.09 20.95 -24.86
N ASN A 85 -7.20 21.65 -25.07
CA ASN A 85 -7.97 21.49 -26.30
C ASN A 85 -7.36 22.36 -27.40
N ALA A 86 -6.42 21.78 -28.16
CA ALA A 86 -5.63 22.47 -29.17
C ALA A 86 -6.43 23.03 -30.37
N ALA A 87 -7.76 22.87 -30.39
CA ALA A 87 -8.60 23.33 -31.49
C ALA A 87 -8.95 24.83 -31.47
N GLY A 88 -8.61 25.59 -30.40
CA GLY A 88 -9.08 26.98 -30.30
C GLY A 88 -8.32 27.99 -29.44
N ALA A 89 -7.22 27.64 -28.76
CA ALA A 89 -6.61 28.55 -27.78
C ALA A 89 -5.29 29.18 -28.26
N GLY A 90 -5.19 30.51 -28.18
CA GLY A 90 -3.96 31.29 -28.42
C GLY A 90 -3.08 31.48 -27.17
N ARG A 91 -3.63 31.22 -25.98
CA ARG A 91 -2.96 31.16 -24.67
C ARG A 91 -3.92 30.49 -23.68
N GLU A 92 -3.44 29.57 -22.87
CA GLU A 92 -4.18 28.99 -21.73
C GLU A 92 -3.32 29.15 -20.48
N ASP A 93 -3.92 29.65 -19.40
CA ASP A 93 -3.33 29.70 -18.06
C ASP A 93 -3.97 28.57 -17.23
N CYS A 94 -3.20 27.92 -16.35
CA CYS A 94 -3.69 26.83 -15.50
C CYS A 94 -4.39 27.45 -14.30
N GLU A 95 -5.69 27.75 -14.38
CA GLU A 95 -6.38 28.47 -13.29
C GLU A 95 -6.61 27.59 -12.06
N ASP A 96 -6.70 26.27 -12.20
CA ASP A 96 -6.64 25.31 -11.10
C ASP A 96 -6.23 23.91 -11.61
N PRO A 97 -5.44 23.12 -10.86
CA PRO A 97 -5.13 21.75 -11.25
C PRO A 97 -6.42 20.91 -11.22
N GLU A 98 -6.73 20.23 -12.32
CA GLU A 98 -7.82 19.26 -12.37
C GLU A 98 -7.40 18.00 -11.60
N VAL A 99 -7.76 17.95 -10.31
CA VAL A 99 -7.49 16.80 -9.43
C VAL A 99 -8.49 15.69 -9.76
N GLY A 100 -8.19 14.93 -10.83
CA GLY A 100 -8.90 13.69 -11.11
C GLY A 100 -8.68 12.65 -10.01
N LEU A 101 -9.66 11.76 -9.78
CA LEU A 101 -9.45 10.58 -8.94
C LEU A 101 -8.39 9.70 -9.59
N SER A 102 -7.16 9.72 -9.07
CA SER A 102 -6.12 8.80 -9.53
C SER A 102 -6.44 7.39 -9.04
N HIS A 103 -6.27 6.38 -9.91
CA HIS A 103 -6.44 4.97 -9.52
C HIS A 103 -5.53 4.57 -8.36
N ASP A 104 -4.41 5.25 -8.16
CA ASP A 104 -3.51 5.02 -7.04
C ASP A 104 -4.08 5.44 -5.68
N ALA A 105 -5.18 6.20 -5.64
CA ALA A 105 -5.79 6.68 -4.41
C ALA A 105 -6.36 5.54 -3.56
N TYR A 106 -6.63 4.39 -4.20
CA TYR A 106 -7.12 3.17 -3.59
C TYR A 106 -6.01 2.22 -3.13
N TYR A 107 -4.75 2.60 -3.33
CA TYR A 107 -3.61 1.75 -3.05
C TYR A 107 -2.66 2.36 -2.00
N LEU A 108 -2.14 1.49 -1.15
CA LEU A 108 -1.13 1.81 -0.15
C LEU A 108 0.00 0.78 -0.24
N LEU A 109 1.22 1.24 -0.53
CA LEU A 109 2.39 0.38 -0.57
C LEU A 109 3.10 0.43 0.80
N LEU A 110 3.30 -0.74 1.40
CA LEU A 110 4.14 -0.94 2.58
C LEU A 110 5.49 -1.52 2.14
N PRO A 111 6.54 -0.70 1.98
CA PRO A 111 7.87 -1.19 1.65
C PRO A 111 8.54 -1.79 2.90
N PHE A 112 9.21 -2.93 2.76
CA PHE A 112 10.10 -3.49 3.78
C PHE A 112 11.56 -3.34 3.34
N ASP A 113 11.84 -3.68 2.08
CA ASP A 113 13.17 -3.54 1.47
C ASP A 113 13.35 -2.14 0.84
N VAL A 114 13.78 -1.20 1.68
CA VAL A 114 13.92 0.20 1.27
C VAL A 114 15.10 0.41 0.33
N ASP A 115 16.24 -0.26 0.54
CA ASP A 115 17.46 -0.07 -0.22
C ASP A 115 17.62 -1.06 -1.40
N GLY A 116 16.74 -2.05 -1.50
CA GLY A 116 16.79 -3.07 -2.55
C GLY A 116 17.83 -4.17 -2.28
N SER A 117 18.40 -4.20 -1.07
CA SER A 117 19.46 -5.13 -0.67
C SER A 117 18.95 -6.44 -0.08
N ASP A 118 17.63 -6.57 0.10
CA ASP A 118 16.97 -7.65 0.84
C ASP A 118 17.26 -7.71 2.36
N ASN A 119 18.11 -6.83 2.92
CA ASN A 119 18.48 -6.88 4.34
C ASN A 119 17.30 -6.65 5.31
N TYR A 120 16.28 -5.94 4.84
CA TYR A 120 15.06 -5.63 5.60
C TYR A 120 13.81 -6.29 5.02
N SER A 121 13.99 -7.25 4.11
CA SER A 121 12.88 -8.04 3.61
C SER A 121 12.28 -8.93 4.70
N LEU A 122 10.99 -9.20 4.59
CA LEU A 122 10.27 -10.08 5.50
C LEU A 122 10.53 -11.55 5.16
N GLU A 123 11.34 -12.20 5.98
CA GLU A 123 11.53 -13.65 5.93
C GLU A 123 10.31 -14.37 6.48
N THR A 124 9.61 -15.10 5.61
CA THR A 124 8.39 -15.84 5.98
C THR A 124 8.65 -17.33 6.19
N ALA A 125 9.79 -17.85 5.74
CA ALA A 125 10.13 -19.27 5.91
C ALA A 125 10.17 -19.65 7.41
N GLY A 126 9.49 -20.74 7.76
CA GLY A 126 9.38 -21.21 9.14
C GLY A 126 8.46 -20.39 10.06
N ALA A 127 7.81 -19.34 9.56
CA ALA A 127 6.76 -18.64 10.31
C ALA A 127 5.50 -19.51 10.41
N GLY A 128 4.81 -19.44 11.55
CA GLY A 128 3.50 -20.05 11.76
C GLY A 128 2.37 -19.25 11.13
N ARG A 129 2.44 -17.91 11.19
CA ARG A 129 1.51 -17.00 10.51
C ARG A 129 2.19 -15.68 10.16
N VAL A 130 1.89 -15.16 8.97
CA VAL A 130 2.25 -13.81 8.57
C VAL A 130 0.98 -13.13 8.08
N ASN A 131 0.65 -11.96 8.62
CA ASN A 131 -0.59 -11.26 8.26
C ASN A 131 -0.43 -9.74 8.37
N VAL A 132 -1.23 -9.04 7.57
CA VAL A 132 -1.48 -7.61 7.75
C VAL A 132 -2.74 -7.48 8.58
N ARG A 133 -2.66 -6.81 9.73
CA ARG A 133 -3.82 -6.47 10.54
C ARG A 133 -4.21 -5.03 10.28
N ALA A 134 -5.51 -4.75 10.19
CA ALA A 134 -5.97 -3.38 10.13
C ALA A 134 -7.30 -3.13 10.83
N THR A 135 -7.48 -1.91 11.33
CA THR A 135 -8.82 -1.40 11.62
C THR A 135 -9.54 -1.08 10.31
N ALA A 136 -10.83 -1.37 10.28
CA ALA A 136 -11.68 -1.01 9.17
C ALA A 136 -12.46 0.26 9.49
N GLU A 137 -12.42 1.23 8.58
CA GLU A 137 -13.28 2.43 8.66
C GLU A 137 -14.65 2.20 7.99
N GLY A 138 -14.87 1.01 7.40
CA GLY A 138 -16.11 0.62 6.74
C GLY A 138 -16.17 -0.87 6.38
N ALA A 139 -17.37 -1.38 6.09
CA ALA A 139 -17.57 -2.77 5.62
C ALA A 139 -17.28 -2.90 4.12
N GLU A 140 -16.01 -3.01 3.78
CA GLU A 140 -15.52 -2.78 2.43
C GLU A 140 -14.58 -3.87 1.94
N ALA A 141 -14.44 -4.00 0.62
CA ALA A 141 -13.59 -5.03 0.02
C ALA A 141 -12.12 -4.59 0.03
N VAL A 142 -11.25 -5.54 0.39
CA VAL A 142 -9.80 -5.33 0.49
C VAL A 142 -9.01 -6.41 -0.21
N ARG A 143 -7.77 -6.07 -0.57
CA ARG A 143 -6.76 -7.03 -1.05
C ARG A 143 -5.38 -6.65 -0.51
N ALA A 144 -4.60 -7.66 -0.16
CA ALA A 144 -3.17 -7.53 0.09
C ALA A 144 -2.41 -8.28 -1.01
N LEU A 145 -1.52 -7.58 -1.71
CA LEU A 145 -0.74 -8.10 -2.83
C LEU A 145 0.75 -8.11 -2.42
N PRO A 146 1.36 -9.27 -2.18
CA PRO A 146 2.72 -9.35 -1.68
C PRO A 146 3.69 -9.20 -2.85
N ILE A 147 4.75 -8.44 -2.63
CA ILE A 147 5.86 -8.29 -3.59
C ILE A 147 6.92 -9.30 -3.17
N GLU A 148 6.84 -10.49 -3.73
CA GLU A 148 7.72 -11.61 -3.36
C GLU A 148 8.97 -11.67 -4.22
N ARG A 149 10.10 -12.01 -3.59
CA ARG A 149 11.25 -12.56 -4.30
C ARG A 149 11.12 -14.08 -4.33
N ARG A 150 10.91 -14.63 -5.52
CA ARG A 150 10.98 -16.08 -5.71
C ARG A 150 12.42 -16.53 -5.63
N VAL A 151 12.69 -17.48 -4.75
CA VAL A 151 13.93 -18.27 -4.82
C VAL A 151 13.69 -19.35 -5.87
N PRO A 152 14.51 -19.45 -6.93
CA PRO A 152 14.41 -20.53 -7.90
C PRO A 152 14.57 -21.89 -7.20
N ALA A 153 13.75 -22.87 -7.55
CA ALA A 153 13.89 -24.22 -7.00
C ALA A 153 15.28 -24.79 -7.34
N GLY A 154 16.05 -25.16 -6.31
CA GLY A 154 17.37 -25.77 -6.45
C GLY A 154 18.57 -24.88 -6.14
N THR A 155 18.36 -23.59 -5.84
CA THR A 155 19.43 -22.70 -5.38
C THR A 155 19.30 -22.51 -3.87
N TYR A 156 20.12 -23.22 -3.09
CA TYR A 156 20.28 -22.91 -1.67
C TYR A 156 21.13 -21.63 -1.57
N LEU A 157 20.68 -20.67 -0.78
CA LEU A 157 21.51 -19.52 -0.41
C LEU A 157 22.55 -20.04 0.59
N GLU A 158 23.83 -19.95 0.24
CA GLU A 158 24.96 -20.15 1.17
C GLU A 158 25.01 -19.01 2.20
#